data_AF-A0A923D6J2-F1
#
_entry.id   AF-A0A923D6J2-F1
#
_cell.length_a   1.000
_cell.length_b   1.000
_cell.length_c   1.000
_cell.angle_alpha   90.00
_cell.angle_beta   90.00
_cell.angle_gamma   90.00
#
_symmetry.space_group_name_H-M   'P 1'
#
loop_
_entity.id
_entity.type
_entity.pdbx_description
1 polymer ?
#
loop_
_entity_poly.entity_id
_entity_poly.type
_entity_poly.pdbx_seq_one_letter_code
_entity_poly.pdbx_strand_id
1 'polypeptide(L)'
;MVEKETADVWDALDDVVREYPVMLNRAPTLHRLGIQAFEPVLIEGKAIQLHPLVCTAFNADFDGDQMAVHIPLSVEAQAEARVLMMSTNNILSPANGKPIIIPGQDIVLGIYYLTRLRPGVTGAGMVFADPAEVRSALDARMVHLQAKIKVRVKGEMKETTVGRVILYEIIPEQIPFDLINKVMNKKELSNLIDHCYRSCGDKTTVLLADRLKDLGFKYATMSGASIAIHNMVVPANKKDIVARADKDVLKIQKQYMDGLITDGERYNKVIDIWSQSTEKIAAEMLAGISMEELDEVGGVRRKVESFNPIFMMADSGARGSAVQIRQLAGMRGLMAKPSGEIIETPITANFREGLTVLQYFISTHGARKGLADTALKTANSGYLTRRLVDVAQDCIINEDDCAT
;
A
#
# COMPACT_ATOMS: atom_id res chain seq x y z
N MET A 1 24.44 -25.77 -34.34
CA MET A 1 25.09 -25.00 -33.25
C MET A 1 24.04 -24.60 -32.23
N VAL A 2 22.98 -23.90 -32.62
CA VAL A 2 21.84 -23.54 -31.75
C VAL A 2 21.17 -24.75 -31.08
N GLU A 3 20.86 -25.81 -31.84
CA GLU A 3 20.23 -27.03 -31.30
C GLU A 3 21.11 -27.81 -30.31
N LYS A 4 22.42 -27.53 -30.29
CA LYS A 4 23.38 -28.15 -29.36
C LYS A 4 23.73 -27.23 -28.19
N GLU A 5 23.13 -26.04 -28.12
CA GLU A 5 23.33 -25.04 -27.05
C GLU A 5 24.81 -24.79 -26.73
N THR A 6 25.66 -24.71 -27.78
CA THR A 6 27.10 -24.47 -27.63
C THR A 6 27.37 -23.09 -27.03
N ALA A 7 28.46 -22.93 -26.26
CA ALA A 7 28.82 -21.66 -25.59
C ALA A 7 28.76 -20.44 -26.52
N ASP A 8 29.29 -20.55 -27.73
CA ASP A 8 29.29 -19.48 -28.74
C ASP A 8 27.88 -18.92 -29.06
N VAL A 9 26.83 -19.73 -28.89
CA VAL A 9 25.44 -19.31 -29.14
C VAL A 9 24.95 -18.37 -28.03
N TRP A 10 25.38 -18.59 -26.78
CA TRP A 10 25.00 -17.75 -25.65
C TRP A 10 25.69 -16.39 -25.72
N ASP A 11 26.97 -16.37 -26.10
CA ASP A 11 27.72 -15.13 -26.32
C ASP A 11 27.09 -14.31 -27.46
N ALA A 12 26.76 -14.96 -28.58
CA ALA A 12 26.07 -14.30 -29.69
C ALA A 12 24.66 -13.83 -29.31
N LEU A 13 23.95 -14.56 -28.44
CA LEU A 13 22.63 -14.16 -27.96
C LEU A 13 22.72 -12.90 -27.09
N ASP A 14 23.72 -12.81 -26.20
CA ASP A 14 23.91 -11.62 -25.35
C ASP A 14 24.17 -10.37 -26.21
N ASP A 15 24.99 -10.49 -27.25
CA ASP A 15 25.25 -9.40 -28.21
C ASP A 15 23.99 -8.99 -28.99
N VAL A 16 23.16 -9.95 -29.41
CA VAL A 16 21.92 -9.68 -30.17
C VAL A 16 20.83 -9.03 -29.31
N VAL A 17 20.75 -9.43 -28.04
CA VAL A 17 19.74 -8.99 -27.09
C VAL A 17 20.06 -7.59 -26.54
N ARG A 18 21.33 -7.18 -26.60
CA ARG A 18 21.78 -5.86 -26.17
C ARG A 18 21.09 -4.74 -26.96
N GLU A 19 20.49 -3.80 -26.23
CA GLU A 19 19.72 -2.68 -26.81
C GLU A 19 18.53 -3.12 -27.70
N TYR A 20 18.06 -4.35 -27.57
CA TYR A 20 16.87 -4.83 -28.27
C TYR A 20 15.64 -4.84 -27.34
N PRO A 21 14.70 -3.88 -27.46
CA PRO A 21 13.56 -3.81 -26.55
C PRO A 21 12.57 -4.97 -26.80
N VAL A 22 11.98 -5.49 -25.72
CA VAL A 22 10.88 -6.46 -25.76
C VAL A 22 9.64 -5.87 -25.13
N MET A 23 8.46 -6.23 -25.62
CA MET A 23 7.18 -5.77 -25.07
C MET A 23 6.58 -6.83 -24.17
N LEU A 24 6.30 -6.46 -22.92
CA LEU A 24 5.53 -7.30 -21.99
C LEU A 24 4.07 -6.88 -22.01
N ASN A 25 3.18 -7.87 -22.02
CA ASN A 25 1.73 -7.67 -21.90
C ASN A 25 1.15 -8.65 -20.87
N ARG A 26 0.21 -8.17 -20.06
CA ARG A 26 -0.62 -8.99 -19.17
C ARG A 26 -2.09 -8.90 -19.56
N ALA A 27 -2.73 -10.05 -19.70
CA ALA A 27 -4.17 -10.13 -19.85
C ALA A 27 -4.86 -10.06 -18.47
N PRO A 28 -5.97 -9.31 -18.32
CA PRO A 28 -6.62 -8.44 -19.30
C PRO A 28 -5.95 -7.05 -19.40
N THR A 29 -5.72 -6.57 -20.62
CA THR A 29 -5.17 -5.23 -20.87
C THR A 29 -6.26 -4.16 -20.73
N LEU A 30 -6.33 -3.50 -19.57
CA LEU A 30 -7.37 -2.50 -19.28
C LEU A 30 -7.06 -1.08 -19.77
N HIS A 31 -5.77 -0.77 -19.96
CA HIS A 31 -5.28 0.54 -20.38
C HIS A 31 -3.91 0.40 -21.03
N ARG A 32 -3.42 1.47 -21.69
CA ARG A 32 -2.14 1.44 -22.42
C ARG A 32 -0.93 0.97 -21.59
N LEU A 33 -0.91 1.25 -20.28
CA LEU A 33 0.20 0.85 -19.39
C LEU A 33 0.24 -0.66 -19.10
N GLY A 34 -0.75 -1.43 -19.58
CA GLY A 34 -0.72 -2.89 -19.54
C GLY A 34 0.18 -3.51 -20.61
N ILE A 35 0.76 -2.68 -21.49
CA ILE A 35 1.80 -3.05 -22.43
C ILE A 35 2.95 -2.04 -22.26
N GLN A 36 4.15 -2.53 -21.96
CA GLN A 36 5.34 -1.68 -21.84
C GLN A 36 6.55 -2.38 -22.46
N ALA A 37 7.48 -1.58 -22.95
CA ALA A 37 8.76 -2.06 -23.46
C ALA A 37 9.82 -2.07 -22.36
N PHE A 38 10.65 -3.10 -22.36
CA PHE A 38 11.76 -3.33 -21.44
C PHE A 38 13.00 -3.77 -22.21
N GLU A 39 14.17 -3.54 -21.62
CA GLU A 39 15.39 -4.17 -22.10
C GLU A 39 15.51 -5.55 -21.44
N PRO A 40 15.57 -6.63 -22.22
CA PRO A 40 15.73 -7.98 -21.70
C PRO A 40 17.11 -8.16 -21.06
N VAL A 41 17.14 -8.85 -19.92
CA VAL A 41 18.37 -9.31 -19.27
C VAL A 41 18.33 -10.83 -19.25
N LEU A 42 19.35 -11.46 -19.82
CA LEU A 42 19.47 -12.92 -19.82
C LEU A 42 19.62 -13.41 -18.38
N ILE A 43 18.75 -14.33 -17.98
CA ILE A 43 18.75 -14.96 -16.66
C ILE A 43 18.63 -16.47 -16.80
N GLU A 44 19.12 -17.19 -15.80
CA GLU A 44 18.85 -18.61 -15.68
C GLU A 44 17.42 -18.86 -15.18
N GLY A 45 16.78 -19.92 -15.69
CA GLY A 45 15.43 -20.33 -15.30
C GLY A 45 14.37 -20.05 -16.38
N LYS A 46 13.11 -20.33 -16.04
CA LYS A 46 11.96 -20.26 -16.97
C LYS A 46 10.92 -19.21 -16.58
N ALA A 47 11.21 -18.42 -15.56
CA ALA A 47 10.29 -17.40 -15.04
C ALA A 47 10.79 -16.00 -15.41
N ILE A 48 9.89 -15.16 -15.92
CA ILE A 48 10.20 -13.77 -16.24
C ILE A 48 10.33 -12.99 -14.94
N GLN A 49 11.42 -12.24 -14.78
CA GLN A 49 11.57 -11.29 -13.68
C GLN A 49 10.98 -9.93 -14.09
N LEU A 50 10.09 -9.40 -13.27
CA LEU A 50 9.45 -8.11 -13.50
C LEU A 50 9.81 -7.14 -12.38
N HIS A 51 10.05 -5.87 -12.75
CA HIS A 51 10.38 -4.85 -11.78
C HIS A 51 9.19 -4.56 -10.83
N PRO A 52 9.37 -4.50 -9.49
CA PRO A 52 8.25 -4.34 -8.55
C PRO A 52 7.41 -3.07 -8.73
N LEU A 53 8.02 -1.99 -9.22
CA LEU A 53 7.32 -0.70 -9.41
C LEU A 53 6.40 -0.68 -10.63
N VAL A 54 6.52 -1.63 -11.57
CA VAL A 54 5.62 -1.71 -12.73
C VAL A 54 4.44 -2.66 -12.49
N CYS A 55 4.45 -3.46 -11.42
CA CYS A 55 3.36 -4.38 -11.08
C CYS A 55 2.01 -3.65 -10.95
N THR A 56 2.00 -2.42 -10.42
CA THR A 56 0.79 -1.60 -10.31
C THR A 56 0.21 -1.24 -11.68
N ALA A 57 1.06 -0.98 -12.67
CA ALA A 57 0.66 -0.70 -14.05
C ALA A 57 0.11 -1.97 -14.72
N PHE A 58 0.77 -3.12 -14.58
CA PHE A 58 0.25 -4.38 -15.12
C PHE A 58 -0.93 -4.96 -14.34
N ASN A 59 -1.25 -4.38 -13.18
CA ASN A 59 -2.16 -4.95 -12.18
C ASN A 59 -1.78 -6.41 -11.83
N ALA A 60 -0.49 -6.70 -11.81
CA ALA A 60 0.09 -8.03 -11.68
C ALA A 60 0.55 -8.31 -10.24
N ASP A 61 0.42 -9.56 -9.83
CA ASP A 61 1.04 -10.13 -8.63
C ASP A 61 1.85 -11.38 -8.98
N PHE A 62 2.49 -11.97 -7.96
CA PHE A 62 3.45 -13.07 -8.13
C PHE A 62 2.93 -14.39 -7.56
N ASP A 63 1.64 -14.66 -7.70
CA ASP A 63 0.97 -15.88 -7.21
C ASP A 63 0.65 -16.91 -8.31
N GLY A 64 1.09 -16.66 -9.55
CA GLY A 64 0.89 -17.53 -10.71
C GLY A 64 0.56 -16.82 -12.02
N ASP A 65 0.49 -15.49 -11.99
CA ASP A 65 0.29 -14.66 -13.18
C ASP A 65 1.29 -14.94 -14.30
N GLN A 66 0.80 -14.88 -15.54
CA GLN A 66 1.58 -15.08 -16.75
C GLN A 66 1.61 -13.80 -17.59
N MET A 67 2.73 -13.57 -18.27
CA MET A 67 2.90 -12.45 -19.19
C MET A 67 3.34 -12.95 -20.56
N ALA A 68 2.82 -12.30 -21.59
CA ALA A 68 3.24 -12.55 -22.97
C ALA A 68 4.36 -11.59 -23.34
N VAL A 69 5.42 -12.13 -23.96
CA VAL A 69 6.57 -11.37 -24.47
C VAL A 69 6.45 -11.27 -25.98
N HIS A 70 6.54 -10.05 -26.52
CA HIS A 70 6.52 -9.80 -27.96
C HIS A 70 7.80 -9.08 -28.38
N ILE A 71 8.32 -9.42 -29.56
CA ILE A 71 9.59 -8.92 -30.07
C ILE A 71 9.31 -8.01 -31.27
N PRO A 72 9.61 -6.69 -31.21
CA PRO A 72 9.43 -5.76 -32.32
C PRO A 72 10.47 -6.01 -33.42
N LEU A 73 10.06 -6.51 -34.58
CA LEU A 73 10.99 -6.96 -35.62
C LEU A 73 11.56 -5.82 -36.48
N SER A 74 10.75 -4.81 -36.83
CA SER A 74 11.20 -3.72 -37.69
C SER A 74 11.97 -2.65 -36.90
N VAL A 75 12.84 -1.90 -37.59
CA VAL A 75 13.64 -0.83 -36.98
C VAL A 75 12.73 0.28 -36.45
N GLU A 76 11.63 0.58 -37.17
CA GLU A 76 10.63 1.55 -36.76
C GLU A 76 9.92 1.10 -35.47
N ALA A 77 9.54 -0.17 -35.37
CA ALA A 77 8.88 -0.72 -34.18
C ALA A 77 9.83 -0.76 -32.97
N GLN A 78 11.12 -1.05 -33.18
CA GLN A 78 12.13 -0.98 -32.11
C GLN A 78 12.33 0.46 -31.62
N ALA A 79 12.39 1.41 -32.55
CA ALA A 79 12.48 2.83 -32.22
C ALA A 79 11.23 3.31 -31.47
N GLU A 80 10.04 2.94 -31.91
CA GLU A 80 8.77 3.26 -31.25
C GLU A 80 8.71 2.67 -29.83
N ALA A 81 9.05 1.38 -29.69
CA ALA A 81 9.09 0.71 -28.40
C ALA A 81 10.02 1.43 -27.42
N ARG A 82 11.19 1.88 -27.91
CA ARG A 82 12.19 2.59 -27.12
C ARG A 82 11.80 4.01 -26.76
N VAL A 83 11.25 4.77 -27.71
CA VAL A 83 10.95 6.20 -27.54
C VAL A 83 9.61 6.41 -26.84
N LEU A 84 8.60 5.58 -27.09
CA LEU A 84 7.24 5.79 -26.58
C LEU A 84 6.84 4.77 -25.50
N MET A 85 7.17 3.50 -25.69
CA MET A 85 6.63 2.42 -24.83
C MET A 85 7.53 2.04 -23.66
N MET A 86 8.77 2.53 -23.61
CA MET A 86 9.72 2.19 -22.57
C MET A 86 9.16 2.51 -21.19
N SER A 87 9.35 1.61 -20.23
CA SER A 87 8.78 1.74 -18.89
C SER A 87 9.21 3.02 -18.17
N THR A 88 10.41 3.54 -18.47
CA THR A 88 10.95 4.78 -17.92
C THR A 88 10.21 6.04 -18.36
N ASN A 89 9.50 5.99 -19.50
CA ASN A 89 8.76 7.14 -20.03
C ASN A 89 7.35 7.20 -19.43
N ASN A 90 6.85 6.04 -18.97
CA ASN A 90 5.49 5.86 -18.51
C ASN A 90 5.37 6.01 -16.99
N ILE A 91 5.77 7.18 -16.48
CA ILE A 91 5.82 7.48 -15.03
C ILE A 91 4.45 7.90 -14.49
N LEU A 92 3.68 8.65 -15.27
CA LEU A 92 2.39 9.21 -14.88
C LEU A 92 1.21 8.41 -15.45
N SER A 93 0.11 8.37 -14.70
CA SER A 93 -1.16 7.85 -15.18
C SER A 93 -1.76 8.80 -16.22
N PRO A 94 -2.12 8.32 -17.43
CA PRO A 94 -2.77 9.14 -18.45
C PRO A 94 -4.13 9.71 -18.01
N ALA A 95 -4.79 9.06 -17.05
CA ALA A 95 -6.14 9.42 -16.63
C ALA A 95 -6.19 10.63 -15.68
N ASN A 96 -5.15 10.84 -14.86
CA ASN A 96 -5.18 11.85 -13.80
C ASN A 96 -3.85 12.58 -13.57
N GLY A 97 -2.80 12.26 -14.33
CA GLY A 97 -1.49 12.89 -14.20
C GLY A 97 -0.74 12.60 -12.90
N LYS A 98 -1.19 11.65 -12.08
CA LYS A 98 -0.49 11.23 -10.87
C LYS A 98 0.55 10.14 -11.18
N PRO A 99 1.66 10.05 -10.43
CA PRO A 99 2.64 8.98 -10.61
C PRO A 99 2.02 7.58 -10.43
N ILE A 100 2.39 6.63 -11.29
CA ILE A 100 1.97 5.23 -11.17
C ILE A 100 3.05 4.34 -10.54
N ILE A 101 4.31 4.75 -10.65
CA ILE A 101 5.50 4.06 -10.10
C ILE A 101 5.65 4.24 -8.58
N ILE A 102 4.55 4.39 -7.86
CA ILE A 102 4.54 4.60 -6.41
C ILE A 102 4.94 3.29 -5.73
N PRO A 103 5.94 3.29 -4.82
CA PRO A 103 6.27 2.12 -4.02
C PRO A 103 5.03 1.53 -3.33
N GLY A 104 4.90 0.21 -3.41
CA GLY A 104 3.83 -0.55 -2.77
C GLY A 104 4.32 -1.33 -1.54
N GLN A 105 3.37 -1.71 -0.68
CA GLN A 105 3.54 -2.74 0.35
C GLN A 105 4.83 -2.57 1.18
N ASP A 106 5.74 -3.52 1.12
CA ASP A 106 6.91 -3.64 2.00
C ASP A 106 7.89 -2.47 1.84
N ILE A 107 8.01 -1.91 0.63
CA ILE A 107 8.86 -0.75 0.39
C ILE A 107 8.35 0.45 1.21
N VAL A 108 7.04 0.66 1.23
CA VAL A 108 6.40 1.71 2.03
C VAL A 108 6.61 1.43 3.51
N LEU A 109 6.45 0.17 3.95
CA LEU A 109 6.64 -0.20 5.35
C LEU A 109 8.07 0.06 5.83
N GLY A 110 9.08 -0.27 5.01
CA GLY A 110 10.49 -0.03 5.32
C GLY A 110 10.83 1.45 5.44
N ILE A 111 10.36 2.29 4.50
CA ILE A 111 10.59 3.74 4.56
C ILE A 111 9.80 4.38 5.72
N TYR A 112 8.58 3.91 5.98
CA TYR A 112 7.78 4.34 7.12
C TYR A 112 8.50 4.02 8.43
N TYR A 113 8.99 2.78 8.60
CA TYR A 113 9.78 2.39 9.76
C TYR A 113 11.05 3.24 9.92
N LEU A 114 11.77 3.49 8.82
CA LEU A 114 12.97 4.33 8.80
C LEU A 114 12.70 5.76 9.29
N THR A 115 11.56 6.35 8.90
CA THR A 115 11.27 7.78 9.13
C THR A 115 10.52 8.09 10.43
N ARG A 116 10.12 7.06 11.17
CA ARG A 116 9.50 7.19 12.50
C ARG A 116 10.48 7.62 13.58
N LEU A 117 9.94 8.25 14.60
CA LEU A 117 10.66 8.69 15.79
C LEU A 117 10.35 7.74 16.95
N ARG A 118 11.39 7.30 17.65
CA ARG A 118 11.26 6.50 18.87
C ARG A 118 11.86 7.28 20.04
N PRO A 119 11.05 7.70 21.04
CA PRO A 119 11.56 8.37 22.24
C PRO A 119 12.44 7.43 23.08
N GLY A 120 13.38 8.02 23.84
CA GLY A 120 14.18 7.28 24.82
C GLY A 120 15.23 6.30 24.25
N VAL A 121 15.51 6.34 22.95
CA VAL A 121 16.54 5.48 22.33
C VAL A 121 17.95 6.09 22.44
N THR A 122 18.97 5.25 22.25
CA THR A 122 20.37 5.67 22.26
C THR A 122 20.64 6.75 21.22
N GLY A 123 21.37 7.79 21.62
CA GLY A 123 21.67 8.94 20.76
C GLY A 123 20.59 10.01 20.68
N ALA A 124 19.50 9.91 21.46
CA ALA A 124 18.50 10.96 21.54
C ALA A 124 19.09 12.27 22.07
N GLY A 125 18.83 13.37 21.36
CA GLY A 125 19.30 14.72 21.73
C GLY A 125 20.73 15.05 21.28
N MET A 126 21.43 14.13 20.62
CA MET A 126 22.75 14.42 20.05
C MET A 126 22.67 15.46 18.92
N VAL A 127 23.75 16.23 18.79
CA VAL A 127 23.90 17.28 17.79
C VAL A 127 25.01 16.89 16.84
N PHE A 128 24.73 16.94 15.54
CA PHE A 128 25.64 16.59 14.47
C PHE A 128 25.91 17.80 13.56
N ALA A 129 27.15 17.91 13.10
CA ALA A 129 27.63 18.96 12.23
C ALA A 129 27.22 18.76 10.77
N ASP A 130 27.08 17.51 10.30
CA ASP A 130 26.66 17.19 8.94
C ASP A 130 25.99 15.79 8.84
N PRO A 131 25.34 15.47 7.70
CA PRO A 131 24.78 14.14 7.46
C PRO A 131 25.80 12.98 7.48
N ALA A 132 27.06 13.23 7.11
CA ALA A 132 28.09 12.19 7.06
C ALA A 132 28.54 11.76 8.47
N GLU A 133 28.53 12.68 9.43
CA GLU A 133 28.76 12.40 10.85
C GLU A 133 27.64 11.54 11.43
N VAL A 134 26.38 11.81 11.05
CA VAL A 134 25.23 10.98 11.43
C VAL A 134 25.42 9.54 10.93
N ARG A 135 25.88 9.38 9.69
CA ARG A 135 26.18 8.06 9.10
C ARG A 135 27.31 7.35 9.83
N SER A 136 28.39 8.06 10.11
CA SER A 136 29.53 7.53 10.88
C SER A 136 29.11 7.06 12.28
N ALA A 137 28.24 7.83 12.94
CA ALA A 137 27.71 7.48 14.26
C ALA A 137 26.77 6.26 14.21
N LEU A 138 25.99 6.13 13.13
CA LEU A 138 25.13 4.96 12.92
C LEU A 138 25.96 3.69 12.65
N ASP A 139 26.99 3.80 11.80
CA ASP A 139 27.89 2.68 11.48
C ASP A 139 28.67 2.22 12.72
N ALA A 140 29.06 3.16 13.59
CA ALA A 140 29.65 2.90 14.90
C ALA A 140 28.64 2.38 15.95
N ARG A 141 27.34 2.26 15.61
CA ARG A 141 26.24 1.85 16.49
C ARG A 141 26.07 2.73 17.74
N MET A 142 26.49 3.99 17.66
CA MET A 142 26.38 4.97 18.74
C MET A 142 24.99 5.61 18.81
N VAL A 143 24.27 5.63 17.69
CA VAL A 143 22.90 6.16 17.58
C VAL A 143 21.93 5.11 17.05
N HIS A 144 20.69 5.18 17.52
CA HIS A 144 19.60 4.37 16.97
C HIS A 144 18.98 5.04 15.73
N LEU A 145 18.52 4.24 14.77
CA LEU A 145 17.92 4.71 13.49
C LEU A 145 16.78 5.72 13.68
N GLN A 146 15.99 5.54 14.74
CA GLN A 146 14.81 6.34 15.04
C GLN A 146 15.06 7.39 16.15
N ALA A 147 16.32 7.64 16.49
CA ALA A 147 16.70 8.63 17.50
C ALA A 147 16.38 10.04 17.03
N LYS A 148 15.83 10.87 17.94
CA LYS A 148 15.63 12.30 17.70
C LYS A 148 16.98 13.00 17.82
N ILE A 149 17.42 13.67 16.75
CA ILE A 149 18.73 14.34 16.66
C ILE A 149 18.57 15.77 16.14
N LYS A 150 19.60 16.59 16.34
CA LYS A 150 19.75 17.89 15.66
C LYS A 150 20.91 17.80 14.69
N VAL A 151 20.68 18.11 13.42
CA VAL A 151 21.73 18.06 12.39
C VAL A 151 21.71 19.35 11.58
N ARG A 152 22.88 19.81 11.17
CA ARG A 152 22.99 20.94 10.24
C ARG A 152 22.82 20.44 8.80
N VAL A 153 21.81 20.93 8.10
CA VAL A 153 21.57 20.63 6.68
C VAL A 153 21.56 21.94 5.91
N LYS A 154 22.44 22.06 4.90
CA LYS A 154 22.60 23.29 4.09
C LYS A 154 22.72 24.58 4.92
N GLY A 155 23.42 24.51 6.06
CA GLY A 155 23.68 25.67 6.94
C GLY A 155 22.63 25.89 8.04
N GLU A 156 21.47 25.26 7.98
CA GLU A 156 20.42 25.39 9.00
C GLU A 156 20.40 24.20 9.96
N MET A 157 20.23 24.48 11.26
CA MET A 157 20.03 23.43 12.26
C MET A 157 18.58 22.94 12.23
N LYS A 158 18.36 21.67 11.88
CA LYS A 158 17.03 21.06 11.83
C LYS A 158 16.89 19.94 12.85
N GLU A 159 15.74 19.88 13.52
CA GLU A 159 15.37 18.73 14.34
C GLU A 159 14.81 17.61 13.46
N THR A 160 15.41 16.43 13.52
CA THR A 160 15.02 15.30 12.65
C THR A 160 15.32 13.95 13.31
N THR A 161 15.19 12.86 12.56
CA THR A 161 15.60 11.52 12.98
C THR A 161 16.75 11.02 12.12
N VAL A 162 17.60 10.14 12.68
CA VAL A 162 18.73 9.54 11.95
C VAL A 162 18.26 8.91 10.63
N GLY A 163 17.14 8.19 10.64
CA GLY A 163 16.59 7.58 9.44
C GLY A 163 16.11 8.57 8.36
N ARG A 164 15.60 9.74 8.74
CA ARG A 164 15.25 10.80 7.76
C ARG A 164 16.49 11.41 7.10
N VAL A 165 17.61 11.48 7.81
CA VAL A 165 18.90 11.90 7.23
C VAL A 165 19.38 10.88 6.20
N ILE A 166 19.28 9.58 6.49
CA ILE A 166 19.63 8.53 5.53
C ILE A 166 18.73 8.59 4.29
N LEU A 167 17.44 8.85 4.49
CA LEU A 167 16.51 9.04 3.36
C LEU A 167 16.89 10.27 2.53
N TYR A 168 17.42 11.32 3.15
CA TYR A 168 17.87 12.52 2.43
C TYR A 168 19.08 12.27 1.52
N GLU A 169 19.98 11.34 1.86
CA GLU A 169 21.16 11.03 1.05
C GLU A 169 20.81 10.50 -0.36
N ILE A 170 19.67 9.82 -0.50
CA ILE A 170 19.25 9.27 -1.80
C ILE A 170 18.49 10.28 -2.66
N ILE A 171 18.02 11.38 -2.05
CA ILE A 171 17.12 12.35 -2.66
C ILE A 171 17.93 13.39 -3.46
N PRO A 172 17.45 13.81 -4.65
CA PRO A 172 18.09 14.86 -5.43
C PRO A 172 18.25 16.17 -4.65
N GLU A 173 19.36 16.86 -4.86
CA GLU A 173 19.71 18.10 -4.13
C GLU A 173 18.67 19.22 -4.28
N GLN A 174 17.89 19.19 -5.36
CA GLN A 174 16.84 20.15 -5.68
C GLN A 174 15.64 20.05 -4.73
N ILE A 175 15.43 18.90 -4.07
CA ILE A 175 14.30 18.70 -3.17
C ILE A 175 14.65 19.24 -1.77
N PRO A 176 13.82 20.12 -1.18
CA PRO A 176 14.06 20.65 0.16
C PRO A 176 13.89 19.56 1.23
N PHE A 177 14.75 19.61 2.25
CA PHE A 177 14.73 18.66 3.38
C PHE A 177 13.39 18.65 4.13
N ASP A 178 12.67 19.77 4.14
CA ASP A 178 11.41 19.90 4.88
C ASP A 178 10.29 19.01 4.31
N LEU A 179 10.35 18.67 3.02
CA LEU A 179 9.42 17.70 2.42
C LEU A 179 9.64 16.27 2.93
N ILE A 180 10.81 15.99 3.49
CA ILE A 180 11.25 14.66 3.92
C ILE A 180 11.23 14.57 5.44
N ASN A 181 11.26 15.71 6.14
CA ASN A 181 11.28 15.78 7.59
C ASN A 181 9.91 15.49 8.25
N LYS A 182 9.23 14.46 7.78
CA LYS A 182 7.95 13.94 8.30
C LYS A 182 7.95 12.42 8.24
N VAL A 183 6.92 11.80 8.81
CA VAL A 183 6.72 10.36 8.69
C VAL A 183 6.24 10.07 7.27
N MET A 184 6.98 9.24 6.55
CA MET A 184 6.72 8.97 5.14
C MET A 184 5.77 7.78 4.99
N ASN A 185 4.48 8.07 4.82
CA ASN A 185 3.47 7.08 4.46
C ASN A 185 3.33 6.96 2.92
N LYS A 186 2.46 6.05 2.45
CA LYS A 186 2.22 5.85 1.01
C LYS A 186 1.82 7.14 0.28
N LYS A 187 1.02 8.01 0.91
CA LYS A 187 0.57 9.27 0.30
C LYS A 187 1.71 10.26 0.19
N GLU A 188 2.51 10.40 1.23
CA GLU A 188 3.67 11.31 1.24
C GLU A 188 4.76 10.84 0.27
N LEU A 189 4.96 9.53 0.10
CA LEU A 189 5.84 9.00 -0.95
C LEU A 189 5.33 9.32 -2.35
N SER A 190 4.01 9.21 -2.58
CA SER A 190 3.41 9.64 -3.85
C SER A 190 3.62 11.13 -4.11
N ASN A 191 3.48 11.97 -3.09
CA ASN A 191 3.70 13.41 -3.19
C ASN A 191 5.18 13.73 -3.45
N LEU A 192 6.10 13.00 -2.84
CA LEU A 192 7.55 13.15 -3.06
C LEU A 192 7.91 12.84 -4.52
N ILE A 193 7.38 11.75 -5.08
CA ILE A 193 7.64 11.37 -6.48
C ILE A 193 7.02 12.40 -7.44
N ASP A 194 5.79 12.86 -7.19
CA ASP A 194 5.15 13.90 -8.00
C ASP A 194 5.95 15.22 -7.98
N HIS A 195 6.44 15.62 -6.80
CA HIS A 195 7.28 16.82 -6.66
C HIS A 195 8.63 16.65 -7.37
N CYS A 196 9.26 15.47 -7.27
CA CYS A 196 10.48 15.15 -7.98
C CYS A 196 10.29 15.22 -9.50
N TYR A 197 9.20 14.65 -10.00
CA TYR A 197 8.87 14.66 -11.43
C TYR A 197 8.75 16.08 -11.97
N ARG A 198 7.97 16.93 -11.30
CA ARG A 198 7.73 18.31 -11.73
C ARG A 198 8.96 19.21 -11.62
N SER A 199 9.86 18.94 -10.66
CA SER A 199 10.99 19.83 -10.37
C SER A 199 12.31 19.37 -11.01
N CYS A 200 12.52 18.06 -11.16
CA CYS A 200 13.79 17.46 -11.54
C CYS A 200 13.74 16.65 -12.85
N GLY A 201 12.55 16.47 -13.43
CA GLY A 201 12.31 15.72 -14.66
C GLY A 201 12.32 14.20 -14.50
N ASP A 202 12.17 13.52 -15.64
CA ASP A 202 11.84 12.10 -15.71
C ASP A 202 12.98 11.21 -15.21
N LYS A 203 14.18 11.40 -15.76
CA LYS A 203 15.36 10.58 -15.45
C LYS A 203 15.69 10.59 -13.95
N THR A 204 15.68 11.76 -13.33
CA THR A 204 15.95 11.93 -11.91
C THR A 204 14.89 11.22 -11.06
N THR A 205 13.64 11.24 -11.51
CA THR A 205 12.51 10.59 -10.81
C THR A 205 12.59 9.07 -10.87
N VAL A 206 12.98 8.50 -12.02
CA VAL A 206 13.23 7.06 -12.15
C VAL A 206 14.36 6.61 -11.22
N LEU A 207 15.48 7.34 -11.21
CA LEU A 207 16.61 7.06 -10.32
C LEU A 207 16.22 7.17 -8.83
N LEU A 208 15.39 8.16 -8.48
CA LEU A 208 14.86 8.28 -7.12
C LEU A 208 13.98 7.08 -6.77
N ALA A 209 13.08 6.68 -7.66
CA ALA A 209 12.17 5.56 -7.42
C ALA A 209 12.93 4.24 -7.21
N ASP A 210 13.98 3.98 -7.98
CA ASP A 210 14.84 2.80 -7.80
C ASP A 210 15.59 2.84 -6.47
N ARG A 211 16.17 3.99 -6.11
CA ARG A 211 16.84 4.14 -4.80
C ARG A 211 15.87 3.97 -3.64
N LEU A 212 14.64 4.47 -3.77
CA LEU A 212 13.58 4.30 -2.75
C LEU A 212 13.19 2.83 -2.61
N LYS A 213 13.09 2.09 -3.72
CA LYS A 213 12.85 0.65 -3.72
C LYS A 213 13.94 -0.09 -2.94
N ASP A 214 15.20 0.13 -3.27
CA ASP A 214 16.32 -0.56 -2.64
C ASP A 214 16.42 -0.22 -1.14
N LEU A 215 16.26 1.06 -0.79
CA LEU A 215 16.27 1.53 0.59
C LEU A 215 15.10 0.94 1.39
N GLY A 216 13.90 0.94 0.81
CA GLY A 216 12.70 0.41 1.44
C GLY A 216 12.82 -1.09 1.70
N PHE A 217 13.29 -1.89 0.74
CA PHE A 217 13.53 -3.32 0.97
C PHE A 217 14.57 -3.57 2.05
N LYS A 218 15.71 -2.85 2.01
CA LYS A 218 16.76 -2.99 3.04
C LYS A 218 16.23 -2.75 4.44
N TYR A 219 15.53 -1.63 4.66
CA TYR A 219 15.01 -1.30 5.99
C TYR A 219 13.76 -2.09 6.39
N ALA A 220 12.97 -2.59 5.42
CA ALA A 220 11.91 -3.55 5.70
C ALA A 220 12.50 -4.84 6.28
N THR A 221 13.56 -5.39 5.68
CA THR A 221 14.26 -6.57 6.22
C THR A 221 14.88 -6.29 7.59
N MET A 222 15.58 -5.16 7.75
CA MET A 222 16.20 -4.79 9.04
C MET A 222 15.17 -4.55 10.15
N SER A 223 13.95 -4.11 9.82
CA SER A 223 12.90 -3.90 10.81
C SER A 223 12.47 -5.18 11.52
N GLY A 224 12.65 -6.35 10.88
CA GLY A 224 12.19 -7.63 11.39
C GLY A 224 10.68 -7.68 11.66
N ALA A 225 9.89 -6.84 10.98
CA ALA A 225 8.47 -6.73 11.18
C ALA A 225 7.79 -8.08 10.92
N SER A 226 7.15 -8.64 11.95
CA SER A 226 6.46 -9.92 11.90
C SER A 226 5.08 -9.82 12.53
N ILE A 227 4.14 -10.61 12.03
CA ILE A 227 2.77 -10.63 12.54
C ILE A 227 2.60 -11.86 13.42
N ALA A 228 2.22 -11.65 14.67
CA ALA A 228 1.88 -12.70 15.60
C ALA A 228 0.47 -12.48 16.17
N ILE A 229 -0.14 -13.54 16.70
CA ILE A 229 -1.49 -13.49 17.29
C ILE A 229 -1.56 -12.47 18.45
N HIS A 230 -0.48 -12.28 19.20
CA HIS A 230 -0.43 -11.31 20.30
C HIS A 230 -0.58 -9.86 19.84
N ASN A 231 -0.14 -9.54 18.61
CA ASN A 231 -0.25 -8.20 18.03
C ASN A 231 -1.72 -7.78 17.79
N MET A 232 -2.66 -8.73 17.72
CA MET A 232 -4.08 -8.46 17.48
C MET A 232 -4.81 -8.08 18.77
N VAL A 233 -4.54 -6.91 19.36
CA VAL A 233 -5.06 -6.54 20.69
C VAL A 233 -6.58 -6.35 20.66
N VAL A 234 -7.30 -7.18 21.43
CA VAL A 234 -8.75 -7.05 21.62
C VAL A 234 -9.01 -6.06 22.76
N PRO A 235 -9.88 -5.06 22.58
CA PRO A 235 -10.17 -4.10 23.65
C PRO A 235 -10.91 -4.78 24.83
N ALA A 236 -10.48 -4.50 26.05
CA ALA A 236 -11.06 -5.08 27.27
C ALA A 236 -12.54 -4.71 27.44
N ASN A 237 -12.90 -3.47 27.10
CA ASN A 237 -14.26 -2.92 27.16
C ASN A 237 -15.24 -3.57 26.17
N LYS A 238 -14.76 -4.40 25.23
CA LYS A 238 -15.60 -5.06 24.22
C LYS A 238 -16.79 -5.80 24.85
N LYS A 239 -16.53 -6.56 25.92
CA LYS A 239 -17.57 -7.36 26.60
C LYS A 239 -18.66 -6.47 27.18
N ASP A 240 -18.28 -5.32 27.74
CA ASP A 240 -19.22 -4.37 28.32
C ASP A 240 -20.05 -3.66 27.26
N ILE A 241 -19.45 -3.30 26.12
CA ILE A 241 -20.17 -2.68 25.01
C ILE A 241 -21.20 -3.65 24.43
N VAL A 242 -20.81 -4.91 24.20
CA VAL A 242 -21.73 -5.94 23.69
C VAL A 242 -22.86 -6.19 24.70
N ALA A 243 -22.55 -6.31 25.99
CA ALA A 243 -23.57 -6.51 27.02
C ALA A 243 -24.54 -5.33 27.15
N ARG A 244 -24.08 -4.09 26.91
CA ARG A 244 -24.95 -2.91 26.86
C ARG A 244 -25.85 -2.95 25.62
N ALA A 245 -25.29 -3.27 24.46
CA ALA A 245 -26.05 -3.41 23.21
C ALA A 245 -27.15 -4.48 23.34
N ASP A 246 -26.83 -5.65 23.91
CA ASP A 246 -27.81 -6.72 24.15
C ASP A 246 -28.95 -6.26 25.07
N LYS A 247 -28.64 -5.51 26.15
CA LYS A 247 -29.66 -4.94 27.04
C LYS A 247 -30.56 -3.94 26.33
N ASP A 248 -30.01 -3.11 25.45
CA ASP A 248 -30.79 -2.12 24.71
C ASP A 248 -31.66 -2.77 23.64
N VAL A 249 -31.17 -3.81 22.96
CA VAL A 249 -31.97 -4.64 22.06
C VAL A 249 -33.13 -5.32 22.80
N LEU A 250 -32.90 -5.85 24.01
CA LEU A 250 -33.96 -6.44 24.84
C LEU A 250 -35.02 -5.41 25.26
N LYS A 251 -34.65 -4.16 25.53
CA LYS A 251 -35.62 -3.08 25.82
C LYS A 251 -36.50 -2.79 24.60
N ILE A 252 -35.92 -2.74 23.40
CA ILE A 252 -36.66 -2.53 22.16
C ILE A 252 -37.60 -3.71 21.90
N GLN A 253 -37.14 -4.93 22.14
CA GLN A 253 -37.98 -6.11 21.98
C GLN A 253 -39.17 -6.10 22.95
N LYS A 254 -38.98 -5.62 24.19
CA LYS A 254 -40.09 -5.39 25.13
C LYS A 254 -41.06 -4.34 24.63
N GLN A 255 -40.58 -3.19 24.16
CA GLN A 255 -41.44 -2.14 23.58
C GLN A 255 -42.27 -2.65 22.40
N TYR A 256 -41.71 -3.55 21.59
CA TYR A 256 -42.43 -4.21 20.50
C TYR A 256 -43.52 -5.15 21.03
N MET A 257 -43.21 -5.98 22.04
CA MET A 257 -44.20 -6.86 22.70
C MET A 257 -45.32 -6.08 23.38
N ASP A 258 -45.02 -4.89 23.92
CA ASP A 258 -45.97 -3.98 24.54
C ASP A 258 -46.79 -3.18 23.49
N GLY A 259 -46.51 -3.35 22.19
CA GLY A 259 -47.23 -2.70 21.09
C GLY A 259 -46.88 -1.22 20.87
N LEU A 260 -45.80 -0.72 21.46
CA LEU A 260 -45.39 0.69 21.39
C LEU A 260 -44.68 1.05 20.08
N ILE A 261 -44.11 0.06 19.37
CA ILE A 261 -43.35 0.25 18.13
C ILE A 261 -43.76 -0.79 17.08
N THR A 262 -43.60 -0.45 15.81
CA THR A 262 -43.81 -1.37 14.70
C THR A 262 -42.61 -2.28 14.46
N ASP A 263 -42.80 -3.38 13.71
CA ASP A 263 -41.69 -4.33 13.42
C ASP A 263 -40.59 -3.68 12.55
N GLY A 264 -40.97 -2.82 11.60
CA GLY A 264 -39.99 -2.07 10.80
C GLY A 264 -39.14 -1.10 11.64
N GLU A 265 -39.75 -0.41 12.59
CA GLU A 265 -39.02 0.45 13.53
C GLU A 265 -38.14 -0.34 14.49
N ARG A 266 -38.61 -1.50 14.97
CA ARG A 266 -37.83 -2.45 15.77
C ARG A 266 -36.56 -2.85 15.00
N TYR A 267 -36.73 -3.33 13.76
CA TYR A 267 -35.64 -3.76 12.89
C TYR A 267 -34.59 -2.65 12.68
N ASN A 268 -35.03 -1.44 12.29
CA ASN A 268 -34.12 -0.32 12.05
C ASN A 268 -33.36 0.11 13.31
N LYS A 269 -34.03 0.17 14.47
CA LYS A 269 -33.37 0.53 15.73
C LYS A 269 -32.37 -0.54 16.20
N VAL A 270 -32.67 -1.83 16.02
CA VAL A 270 -31.73 -2.92 16.35
C VAL A 270 -30.47 -2.82 15.51
N ILE A 271 -30.61 -2.56 14.20
CA ILE A 271 -29.47 -2.36 13.29
C ILE A 271 -28.63 -1.15 13.72
N ASP A 272 -29.26 -0.03 14.06
CA ASP A 272 -28.55 1.18 14.48
C ASP A 272 -27.73 0.94 15.76
N ILE A 273 -28.31 0.29 16.77
CA ILE A 273 -27.60 -0.07 18.01
C ILE A 273 -26.36 -0.91 17.71
N TRP A 274 -26.48 -1.93 16.86
CA TRP A 274 -25.36 -2.81 16.53
C TRP A 274 -24.32 -2.11 15.66
N SER A 275 -24.73 -1.23 14.76
CA SER A 275 -23.83 -0.40 13.95
C SER A 275 -22.98 0.51 14.84
N GLN A 276 -23.63 1.27 15.73
CA GLN A 276 -22.96 2.17 16.67
C GLN A 276 -22.04 1.40 17.63
N SER A 277 -22.45 0.23 18.10
CA SER A 277 -21.64 -0.60 18.99
C SER A 277 -20.40 -1.15 18.29
N THR A 278 -20.54 -1.56 17.03
CA THR A 278 -19.43 -2.03 16.18
C THR A 278 -18.41 -0.89 15.94
N GLU A 279 -18.89 0.32 15.72
CA GLU A 279 -18.03 1.49 15.50
C GLU A 279 -17.31 1.93 16.78
N LYS A 280 -18.00 1.93 17.93
CA LYS A 280 -17.38 2.16 19.25
C LYS A 280 -16.27 1.17 19.56
N ILE A 281 -16.51 -0.13 19.35
CA ILE A 281 -15.48 -1.18 19.53
C ILE A 281 -14.30 -0.97 18.59
N ALA A 282 -14.56 -0.55 17.34
CA ALA A 282 -13.49 -0.26 16.39
C ALA A 282 -12.62 0.93 16.83
N ALA A 283 -13.25 2.01 17.31
CA ALA A 283 -12.54 3.18 17.80
C ALA A 283 -11.69 2.87 19.04
N GLU A 284 -12.23 2.13 20.00
CA GLU A 284 -11.47 1.71 21.19
C GLU A 284 -10.32 0.77 20.84
N MET A 285 -10.53 -0.16 19.90
CA MET A 285 -9.47 -1.06 19.43
C MET A 285 -8.35 -0.27 18.75
N LEU A 286 -8.68 0.67 17.85
CA LEU A 286 -7.67 1.50 17.20
C LEU A 286 -6.91 2.37 18.21
N ALA A 287 -7.59 2.97 19.19
CA ALA A 287 -6.95 3.75 20.24
C ALA A 287 -6.05 2.89 21.16
N GLY A 288 -6.46 1.64 21.42
CA GLY A 288 -5.68 0.70 22.22
C GLY A 288 -4.45 0.15 21.51
N ILE A 289 -4.51 -0.02 20.19
CA ILE A 289 -3.35 -0.46 19.39
C ILE A 289 -2.45 0.72 19.02
N SER A 290 -2.97 1.93 18.83
CA SER A 290 -2.17 3.07 18.36
C SER A 290 -1.22 3.65 19.41
N MET A 291 -1.45 3.40 20.70
CA MET A 291 -0.68 3.98 21.79
C MET A 291 -0.03 2.88 22.62
N GLU A 292 1.28 2.97 22.83
CA GLU A 292 2.03 2.17 23.79
C GLU A 292 2.59 3.07 24.88
N GLU A 293 2.51 2.59 26.13
CA GLU A 293 3.18 3.23 27.25
C GLU A 293 4.62 2.70 27.27
N LEU A 294 5.57 3.58 26.95
CA LEU A 294 6.99 3.30 27.12
C LEU A 294 7.47 3.93 28.42
N ASP A 295 8.11 3.12 29.26
CA ASP A 295 8.87 3.61 30.40
C ASP A 295 10.17 4.24 29.87
N GLU A 296 10.27 5.58 29.91
CA GLU A 296 11.54 6.26 29.60
C GLU A 296 12.62 5.92 30.64
N VAL A 297 13.88 5.98 30.20
CA VAL A 297 15.06 6.03 31.10
C VAL A 297 14.97 7.33 31.92
N GLY A 298 14.31 7.27 33.07
CA GLY A 298 13.95 8.43 33.89
C GLY A 298 12.59 8.35 34.60
N GLY A 299 11.79 7.31 34.36
CA GLY A 299 10.59 7.00 35.15
C GLY A 299 9.32 7.80 34.79
N VAL A 300 9.34 8.60 33.72
CA VAL A 300 8.15 9.30 33.23
C VAL A 300 7.48 8.48 32.14
N ARG A 301 6.27 7.99 32.40
CA ARG A 301 5.45 7.27 31.41
C ARG A 301 4.94 8.25 30.37
N ARG A 302 5.34 8.06 29.11
CA ARG A 302 4.77 8.79 27.97
C ARG A 302 4.03 7.83 27.06
N LYS A 303 2.86 8.25 26.62
CA LYS A 303 2.14 7.57 25.52
C LYS A 303 2.85 7.91 24.23
N VAL A 304 3.45 6.91 23.62
CA VAL A 304 4.09 7.00 22.32
C VAL A 304 3.21 6.25 21.33
N GLU A 305 3.24 6.66 20.06
CA GLU A 305 2.64 5.84 19.02
C GLU A 305 3.26 4.43 19.05
N SER A 306 2.40 3.42 19.01
CA SER A 306 2.79 2.02 19.08
C SER A 306 3.66 1.61 17.90
N PHE A 307 4.57 0.68 18.17
CA PHE A 307 5.37 -0.02 17.17
C PHE A 307 4.78 -1.39 16.81
N ASN A 308 3.50 -1.61 17.10
CA ASN A 308 2.80 -2.83 16.72
C ASN A 308 2.81 -3.00 15.19
N PRO A 309 3.31 -4.14 14.66
CA PRO A 309 3.40 -4.38 13.23
C PRO A 309 2.07 -4.25 12.47
N ILE A 310 0.95 -4.66 13.08
CA ILE A 310 -0.38 -4.58 12.45
C ILE A 310 -0.81 -3.12 12.28
N PHE A 311 -0.56 -2.30 13.30
CA PHE A 311 -0.84 -0.88 13.24
C PHE A 311 0.05 -0.17 12.23
N MET A 312 1.36 -0.45 12.27
CA MET A 312 2.31 0.13 11.31
C MET A 312 1.93 -0.18 9.86
N MET A 313 1.50 -1.41 9.56
CA MET A 313 1.09 -1.80 8.20
C MET A 313 -0.13 -1.00 7.70
N ALA A 314 -1.13 -0.77 8.57
CA ALA A 314 -2.31 -0.01 8.19
C ALA A 314 -2.09 1.51 8.19
N ASP A 315 -1.36 2.06 9.17
CA ASP A 315 -1.09 3.50 9.27
C ASP A 315 -0.16 3.98 8.15
N SER A 316 0.88 3.19 7.82
CA SER A 316 1.76 3.48 6.67
C SER A 316 1.02 3.44 5.33
N GLY A 317 -0.13 2.76 5.26
CA GLY A 317 -0.84 2.48 4.03
C GLY A 317 -0.15 1.44 3.15
N ALA A 318 0.82 0.69 3.70
CA ALA A 318 1.52 -0.40 3.02
C ALA A 318 0.55 -1.53 2.65
N ARG A 319 -0.16 -2.06 3.65
CA ARG A 319 -1.15 -3.12 3.48
C ARG A 319 -2.09 -3.15 4.69
N GLY A 320 -3.38 -3.36 4.43
CA GLY A 320 -4.37 -3.42 5.49
C GLY A 320 -5.17 -2.12 5.62
N SER A 321 -6.46 -2.25 5.91
CA SER A 321 -7.32 -1.13 6.28
C SER A 321 -7.79 -1.23 7.73
N ALA A 322 -8.22 -0.10 8.32
CA ALA A 322 -8.81 -0.09 9.65
C ALA A 322 -10.02 -1.05 9.76
N VAL A 323 -10.77 -1.24 8.67
CA VAL A 323 -11.89 -2.19 8.59
C VAL A 323 -11.42 -3.64 8.70
N GLN A 324 -10.28 -3.98 8.09
CA GLN A 324 -9.70 -5.33 8.18
C GLN A 324 -9.15 -5.59 9.59
N ILE A 325 -8.47 -4.62 10.20
CA ILE A 325 -8.01 -4.73 11.59
C ILE A 325 -9.21 -4.91 12.54
N ARG A 326 -10.31 -4.19 12.31
CA ARG A 326 -11.57 -4.35 13.05
C ARG A 326 -12.10 -5.78 13.01
N GLN A 327 -12.00 -6.47 11.87
CA GLN A 327 -12.45 -7.86 11.76
C GLN A 327 -11.51 -8.83 12.49
N LEU A 328 -10.22 -8.52 12.59
CA LEU A 328 -9.23 -9.35 13.28
C LEU A 328 -9.37 -9.28 14.81
N ALA A 329 -9.48 -8.07 15.36
CA ALA A 329 -9.39 -7.82 16.81
C ALA A 329 -10.64 -7.18 17.44
N GLY A 330 -11.51 -6.55 16.65
CA GLY A 330 -12.75 -5.93 17.13
C GLY A 330 -13.92 -6.90 17.16
N MET A 331 -14.90 -6.66 16.29
CA MET A 331 -16.00 -7.57 15.97
C MET A 331 -16.32 -7.46 14.47
N ARG A 332 -16.88 -8.51 13.88
CA ARG A 332 -17.30 -8.46 12.46
C ARG A 332 -18.54 -7.59 12.24
N GLY A 333 -19.46 -7.57 13.20
CA GLY A 333 -20.69 -6.77 13.12
C GLY A 333 -21.78 -7.41 12.26
N LEU A 334 -22.59 -6.56 11.64
CA LEU A 334 -23.75 -6.96 10.84
C LEU A 334 -23.34 -7.52 9.48
N MET A 335 -24.14 -8.45 8.96
CA MET A 335 -23.91 -9.10 7.65
C MET A 335 -25.12 -8.94 6.76
N ALA A 336 -24.89 -8.79 5.45
CA ALA A 336 -25.96 -8.69 4.46
C ALA A 336 -26.31 -10.07 3.88
N LYS A 337 -27.62 -10.31 3.71
CA LYS A 337 -28.16 -11.42 2.92
C LYS A 337 -27.90 -11.18 1.42
N PRO A 338 -28.05 -12.20 0.57
CA PRO A 338 -27.97 -12.01 -0.88
C PRO A 338 -29.06 -11.08 -1.43
N SER A 339 -30.18 -10.90 -0.74
CA SER A 339 -31.22 -9.92 -1.09
C SER A 339 -30.81 -8.47 -0.85
N GLY A 340 -29.77 -8.21 -0.05
CA GLY A 340 -29.37 -6.87 0.39
C GLY A 340 -29.89 -6.48 1.77
N GLU A 341 -30.84 -7.24 2.34
CA GLU A 341 -31.27 -7.07 3.72
C GLU A 341 -30.15 -7.39 4.72
N ILE A 342 -30.13 -6.68 5.83
CA ILE A 342 -29.16 -6.90 6.91
C ILE A 342 -29.73 -7.94 7.87
N ILE A 343 -28.89 -8.88 8.28
CA ILE A 343 -29.26 -9.88 9.30
C ILE A 343 -29.20 -9.20 10.66
N GLU A 344 -30.32 -9.21 11.39
CA GLU A 344 -30.46 -8.56 12.70
C GLU A 344 -29.48 -9.11 13.75
N THR A 345 -29.09 -10.38 13.62
CA THR A 345 -28.13 -11.04 14.52
C THR A 345 -26.69 -10.74 14.07
N PRO A 346 -25.93 -9.93 14.83
CA PRO A 346 -24.56 -9.61 14.47
C PRO A 346 -23.58 -10.76 14.77
N ILE A 347 -22.39 -10.66 14.21
CA ILE A 347 -21.25 -11.48 14.61
C ILE A 347 -20.42 -10.68 15.62
N THR A 348 -20.57 -11.02 16.90
CA THR A 348 -19.85 -10.40 18.03
C THR A 348 -18.39 -10.87 18.16
N ALA A 349 -18.09 -12.05 17.61
CA ALA A 349 -16.75 -12.61 17.57
C ALA A 349 -15.85 -11.92 16.53
N ASN A 350 -14.55 -12.10 16.70
CA ASN A 350 -13.51 -11.69 15.75
C ASN A 350 -12.69 -12.92 15.28
N PHE A 351 -11.79 -12.72 14.31
CA PHE A 351 -10.98 -13.84 13.81
C PHE A 351 -9.96 -14.35 14.84
N ARG A 352 -9.51 -13.52 15.78
CA ARG A 352 -8.62 -13.95 16.87
C ARG A 352 -9.31 -14.91 17.84
N GLU A 353 -10.55 -14.66 18.20
CA GLU A 353 -11.36 -15.47 19.12
C GLU A 353 -11.97 -16.70 18.44
N GLY A 354 -12.16 -16.65 17.12
CA GLY A 354 -12.83 -17.67 16.34
C GLY A 354 -14.34 -17.46 16.26
N LEU A 355 -14.97 -17.98 15.19
CA LEU A 355 -16.41 -17.86 14.97
C LEU A 355 -17.11 -19.18 15.30
N THR A 356 -18.33 -19.09 15.82
CA THR A 356 -19.20 -20.27 15.94
C THR A 356 -19.70 -20.73 14.57
N VAL A 357 -20.18 -21.97 14.47
CA VAL A 357 -20.70 -22.54 13.21
C VAL A 357 -21.80 -21.64 12.60
N LEU A 358 -22.73 -21.15 13.43
CA LEU A 358 -23.82 -20.30 12.98
C LEU A 358 -23.33 -18.93 12.51
N GLN A 359 -22.41 -18.30 13.23
CA GLN A 359 -21.81 -17.02 12.83
C GLN A 359 -21.00 -17.17 11.53
N TYR A 360 -20.25 -18.27 11.39
CA TYR A 360 -19.50 -18.55 10.17
C TYR A 360 -20.44 -18.75 8.99
N PHE A 361 -21.51 -19.54 9.16
CA PHE A 361 -22.54 -19.76 8.15
C PHE A 361 -23.18 -18.45 7.67
N ILE A 362 -23.60 -17.58 8.60
CA ILE A 362 -24.14 -16.24 8.29
C ILE A 362 -23.18 -15.45 7.40
N SER A 363 -21.88 -15.53 7.69
CA SER A 363 -20.87 -14.77 6.93
C SER A 363 -20.63 -15.28 5.50
N THR A 364 -21.02 -16.53 5.21
CA THR A 364 -20.83 -17.12 3.88
C THR A 364 -21.72 -16.47 2.82
N HIS A 365 -22.90 -15.97 3.19
CA HIS A 365 -23.83 -15.32 2.27
C HIS A 365 -23.20 -14.10 1.59
N GLY A 366 -22.63 -13.20 2.40
CA GLY A 366 -21.96 -11.99 1.89
C GLY A 366 -20.70 -12.33 1.09
N ALA A 367 -19.88 -13.27 1.58
CA ALA A 367 -18.65 -13.68 0.90
C ALA A 367 -18.93 -14.29 -0.49
N ARG A 368 -19.90 -15.21 -0.58
CA ARG A 368 -20.28 -15.85 -1.85
C ARG A 368 -20.85 -14.83 -2.84
N LYS A 369 -21.72 -13.92 -2.39
CA LYS A 369 -22.26 -12.88 -3.25
C LYS A 369 -21.17 -11.96 -3.79
N GLY A 370 -20.24 -11.53 -2.94
CA GLY A 370 -19.12 -10.69 -3.37
C GLY A 370 -18.23 -11.36 -4.43
N LEU A 371 -17.93 -12.66 -4.26
CA LEU A 371 -17.16 -13.42 -5.24
C LEU A 371 -17.94 -13.60 -6.56
N ALA A 372 -19.22 -13.96 -6.49
CA ALA A 372 -20.07 -14.11 -7.67
C ALA A 372 -20.23 -12.79 -8.45
N ASP A 373 -20.46 -11.69 -7.74
CA ASP A 373 -20.58 -10.36 -8.34
C ASP A 373 -19.27 -9.92 -9.01
N THR A 374 -18.12 -10.24 -8.40
CA THR A 374 -16.80 -9.90 -8.98
C THR A 374 -16.58 -10.67 -10.29
N ALA A 375 -16.90 -11.97 -10.31
CA ALA A 375 -16.81 -12.78 -11.53
C ALA A 375 -17.74 -12.26 -12.64
N LEU A 376 -18.98 -11.91 -12.31
CA LEU A 376 -19.97 -11.42 -13.28
C LEU A 376 -19.67 -10.01 -13.78
N LYS A 377 -19.20 -9.10 -12.92
CA LYS A 377 -18.92 -7.69 -13.29
C LYS A 377 -17.75 -7.55 -14.26
N THR A 378 -16.81 -8.50 -14.24
CA THR A 378 -15.62 -8.48 -15.11
C THR A 378 -16.00 -8.35 -16.59
N ALA A 379 -17.08 -9.02 -17.03
CA ALA A 379 -17.57 -8.92 -18.41
C ALA A 379 -18.16 -7.52 -18.74
N ASN A 380 -18.87 -6.90 -17.80
CA ASN A 380 -19.54 -5.61 -18.03
C ASN A 380 -18.57 -4.44 -18.13
N SER A 381 -17.50 -4.44 -17.31
CA SER A 381 -16.50 -3.38 -17.34
C SER A 381 -15.77 -3.31 -18.69
N GLY A 382 -15.37 -4.46 -19.26
CA GLY A 382 -14.75 -4.50 -20.59
C GLY A 382 -15.70 -4.06 -21.70
N TYR A 383 -16.99 -4.41 -21.59
CA TYR A 383 -18.00 -3.98 -22.56
C TYR A 383 -18.19 -2.46 -22.59
N LEU A 384 -18.21 -1.81 -21.43
CA LEU A 384 -18.31 -0.34 -21.37
C LEU A 384 -17.09 0.32 -22.02
N THR A 385 -15.88 -0.14 -21.70
CA THR A 385 -14.65 0.38 -22.31
C THR A 385 -14.69 0.24 -23.83
N ARG A 386 -15.11 -0.91 -24.35
CA ARG A 386 -15.27 -1.10 -25.80
C ARG A 386 -16.22 -0.09 -26.42
N ARG A 387 -17.41 0.10 -25.85
CA ARG A 387 -18.38 1.08 -26.37
C ARG A 387 -17.84 2.51 -26.37
N LEU A 388 -17.05 2.88 -25.37
CA LEU A 388 -16.43 4.20 -25.30
C LEU A 388 -15.35 4.37 -26.37
N VAL A 389 -14.52 3.33 -26.59
CA VAL A 389 -13.51 3.33 -27.65
C VAL A 389 -14.18 3.42 -29.02
N ASP A 390 -15.22 2.61 -29.29
CA ASP A 390 -15.92 2.59 -30.58
C ASP A 390 -16.48 3.98 -30.99
N VAL A 391 -16.84 4.84 -30.02
CA VAL A 391 -17.37 6.19 -30.29
C VAL A 391 -16.29 7.25 -30.44
N ALA A 392 -15.17 7.12 -29.72
CA ALA A 392 -14.12 8.14 -29.63
C ALA A 392 -12.82 7.77 -30.37
N GLN A 393 -12.78 6.64 -31.07
CA GLN A 393 -11.56 6.13 -31.73
C GLN A 393 -11.02 7.10 -32.81
N ASP A 394 -11.90 7.81 -33.51
CA ASP A 394 -11.53 8.74 -34.58
C ASP A 394 -11.21 10.16 -34.07
N CYS A 395 -11.26 10.39 -32.75
CA CYS A 395 -10.89 11.68 -32.17
C CYS A 395 -9.36 11.82 -32.07
N ILE A 396 -8.78 12.63 -32.96
CA ILE A 396 -7.33 12.90 -33.05
C ILE A 396 -7.10 14.41 -33.00
N ILE A 397 -6.02 14.83 -32.31
CA ILE A 397 -5.58 16.23 -32.28
C ILE A 397 -4.83 16.52 -33.59
N ASN A 398 -5.43 17.33 -34.47
CA ASN A 398 -4.88 17.62 -35.80
C ASN A 398 -4.32 19.05 -35.94
N GLU A 399 -4.68 19.97 -35.06
CA GLU A 399 -4.27 21.38 -35.10
C GLU A 399 -3.93 21.88 -33.70
N ASP A 400 -3.02 22.86 -33.61
CA ASP A 400 -2.57 23.45 -32.34
C ASP A 400 -3.59 24.45 -31.75
N ASP A 401 -4.25 25.24 -32.60
CA ASP A 401 -5.24 26.24 -32.20
C ASP A 401 -6.33 26.38 -33.27
N CYS A 402 -7.60 26.15 -32.87
CA CYS A 402 -8.76 26.30 -33.75
C CYS A 402 -9.33 27.73 -33.77
N ALA A 403 -8.76 28.65 -32.97
CA ALA A 403 -9.11 30.07 -32.89
C ALA A 403 -10.59 30.38 -32.60
N THR A 404 -11.31 29.47 -31.93
CA THR A 404 -12.74 29.61 -31.58
C THR A 404 -13.00 30.38 -30.28
#